data_AF-A0A0F9IVT4-F1
#
_entry.id   AF-A0A0F9IVT4-F1
#
_cell.length_a   1.000
_cell.length_b   1.000
_cell.length_c   1.000
_cell.angle_alpha   90.00
_cell.angle_beta   90.00
_cell.angle_gamma   90.00
#
_symmetry.space_group_name_H-M   'P 1'
#
loop_
_entity.id
_entity.type
_entity.pdbx_description
1 polymer ?
#
loop_
_entity_poly.entity_id
_entity_poly.type
_entity_poly.pdbx_seq_one_letter_code
_entity_poly.pdbx_strand_id
1 'polypeptide(L)'
;MPLTHNEVSRKQRPWGFEVREVVWDGSTHIETFTVSWRNQFGIPTEQAITNRINQRLQKIQERLDFEAVRGIDVEEQYREAFFWIVRKVRENPDATLDQARNFWNINMSEQLFDFDKLVVYFRKLAGTNITWNQFKTYVINKKFEGVD
;
A
#
# COMPACT_ATOMS: atom_id res chain seq x y z
N MET A 1 -6.08 11.37 -2.70
CA MET A 1 -5.56 12.02 -3.93
C MET A 1 -4.11 11.57 -4.09
N PRO A 2 -3.48 11.64 -5.28
CA PRO A 2 -2.05 11.34 -5.37
C PRO A 2 -1.24 12.37 -4.56
N LEU A 3 -0.23 11.91 -3.81
CA LEU A 3 0.69 12.82 -3.11
C LEU A 3 1.35 13.77 -4.10
N THR A 4 1.49 15.03 -3.68
CA THR A 4 2.24 16.04 -4.42
C THR A 4 3.49 16.41 -3.65
N HIS A 5 4.53 16.88 -4.35
CA HIS A 5 5.78 17.28 -3.71
C HIS A 5 6.36 18.52 -4.38
N ASN A 6 7.12 19.30 -3.60
CA ASN A 6 7.81 20.49 -4.07
C ASN A 6 9.25 20.52 -3.54
N GLU A 7 10.20 20.82 -4.43
CA GLU A 7 11.61 20.99 -4.08
C GLU A 7 11.76 22.25 -3.21
N VAL A 8 12.36 22.08 -2.03
CA VAL A 8 12.68 23.18 -1.12
C VAL A 8 14.10 23.66 -1.31
N SER A 9 15.03 22.72 -1.52
CA SER A 9 16.41 23.09 -1.74
C SER A 9 17.21 21.98 -2.38
N ARG A 10 18.17 22.38 -3.21
CA ARG A 10 19.18 21.53 -3.81
C ARG A 10 20.57 22.08 -3.53
N LYS A 11 21.45 21.28 -2.93
CA LYS A 11 22.75 21.75 -2.44
C LYS A 11 23.85 20.72 -2.66
N GLN A 12 25.02 21.20 -3.11
CA GLN A 12 26.25 20.44 -3.04
C GLN A 12 26.89 20.62 -1.65
N ARG A 13 27.16 19.51 -0.96
CA ARG A 13 27.80 19.45 0.36
C ARG A 13 29.20 18.84 0.27
N PRO A 14 30.05 19.04 1.30
CA PRO A 14 31.36 18.40 1.37
C PRO A 14 31.34 16.87 1.37
N TRP A 15 30.19 16.24 1.67
CA TRP A 15 30.03 14.78 1.69
C TRP A 15 29.14 14.24 0.56
N GLY A 16 28.44 15.11 -0.18
CA GLY A 16 27.46 14.64 -1.15
C GLY A 16 26.59 15.72 -1.76
N PHE A 17 25.79 15.34 -2.74
CA PHE A 17 24.69 16.17 -3.24
C PHE A 17 23.41 15.85 -2.46
N GLU A 18 22.62 16.87 -2.14
CA GLU A 18 21.38 16.74 -1.37
C GLU A 18 20.24 17.49 -2.06
N VAL A 19 19.07 16.84 -2.11
CA VAL A 19 17.79 17.44 -2.51
C VAL A 19 16.81 17.27 -1.37
N ARG A 20 16.16 18.36 -0.98
CA ARG A 20 15.14 18.40 0.08
C ARG A 20 13.79 18.67 -0.54
N GLU A 21 12.83 17.82 -0.22
CA GLU A 21 11.46 17.85 -0.74
C GLU A 21 10.46 17.99 0.42
N VAL A 22 9.35 18.68 0.16
CA VAL A 22 8.18 18.69 1.04
C VAL A 22 7.03 17.97 0.34
N VAL A 23 6.35 17.09 1.07
CA VAL A 23 5.25 16.28 0.57
C VAL A 23 3.92 16.78 1.13
N TRP A 24 2.91 16.79 0.28
CA TRP A 24 1.57 17.26 0.57
C TRP A 24 0.51 16.25 0.11
N ASP A 25 -0.58 16.14 0.87
CA ASP A 25 -1.84 15.52 0.45
C ASP A 25 -2.91 16.62 0.34
N GLY A 26 -3.20 17.06 -0.88
CA GLY A 26 -3.99 18.27 -1.12
C GLY A 26 -3.34 19.49 -0.45
N SER A 27 -4.01 20.07 0.55
CA SER A 27 -3.51 21.21 1.32
C SER A 27 -2.78 20.83 2.62
N THR A 28 -2.71 19.55 2.96
CA THR A 28 -2.14 19.08 4.22
C THR A 28 -0.67 18.74 4.05
N HIS A 29 0.19 19.35 4.88
CA HIS A 29 1.60 18.96 4.96
C HIS A 29 1.74 17.57 5.57
N ILE A 30 2.44 16.68 4.87
CA ILE A 30 2.69 15.30 5.34
C ILE A 30 4.04 15.21 6.02
N GLU A 31 5.12 15.47 5.28
CA GLU A 31 6.46 15.41 5.81
C GLU A 31 7.46 16.17 4.93
N THR A 32 8.68 16.32 5.43
CA THR A 32 9.82 16.83 4.68
C THR A 32 10.92 15.78 4.72
N PHE A 33 11.45 15.41 3.55
CA PHE A 33 12.54 14.45 3.46
C PHE A 33 13.72 15.01 2.68
N THR A 34 14.90 14.42 2.90
CA THR A 34 16.12 14.74 2.15
C THR A 34 16.64 13.47 1.48
N VAL A 35 16.92 13.57 0.18
CA VAL A 35 17.61 12.53 -0.59
C VAL A 35 19.05 12.97 -0.78
N SER A 36 19.98 12.08 -0.46
CA SER A 36 21.42 12.36 -0.52
C SER A 36 22.16 11.36 -1.40
N TRP A 37 23.14 11.85 -2.14
CA TRP A 37 24.10 11.08 -2.94
C TRP A 37 25.51 11.37 -2.44
N ARG A 38 26.29 10.32 -2.11
CA ARG A 38 27.66 10.51 -1.63
C ARG A 38 28.57 10.98 -2.76
N ASN A 39 29.58 11.78 -2.43
CA ASN A 39 30.50 12.39 -3.39
C ASN A 39 31.20 11.40 -4.35
N GLN A 40 31.40 10.15 -3.94
CA GLN A 40 31.97 9.12 -4.80
C GLN A 40 31.17 8.85 -6.09
N PHE A 41 29.93 9.35 -6.17
CA PHE A 41 29.04 9.21 -7.32
C PHE A 41 28.90 10.49 -8.15
N GLY A 42 29.60 11.58 -7.80
CA GLY A 42 29.45 12.88 -8.46
C GLY A 42 28.07 13.50 -8.26
N ILE A 43 27.76 14.54 -9.05
CA ILE A 43 26.43 15.15 -9.09
C ILE A 43 25.49 14.20 -9.86
N PRO A 44 24.36 13.77 -9.26
CA PRO A 44 23.42 12.88 -9.94
C PRO A 44 22.72 13.58 -11.11
N THR A 45 22.31 12.81 -12.12
CA THR A 45 21.48 13.32 -13.22
C THR A 45 20.07 13.65 -12.73
N GLU A 46 19.36 14.56 -13.42
CA GLU A 46 17.95 14.86 -13.10
C GLU A 46 17.07 13.60 -13.07
N GLN A 47 17.28 12.66 -14.00
CA GLN A 47 16.53 11.41 -14.00
C GLN A 47 16.78 10.57 -12.73
N ALA A 48 18.03 10.53 -12.25
CA ALA A 48 18.36 9.81 -11.02
C ALA A 48 17.78 10.50 -9.78
N ILE A 49 17.71 11.84 -9.79
CA ILE A 49 17.03 12.63 -8.76
C ILE A 49 15.54 12.28 -8.74
N THR A 50 14.85 12.42 -9.88
CA THR A 50 13.42 12.13 -10.02
C THR A 50 13.08 10.70 -9.62
N ASN A 51 13.83 9.70 -10.10
CA ASN A 51 13.58 8.29 -9.76
C ASN A 51 13.65 8.05 -8.25
N ARG A 52 14.62 8.66 -7.57
CA ARG A 52 14.82 8.45 -6.13
C ARG A 52 13.80 9.19 -5.28
N ILE A 53 13.35 10.37 -5.73
CA ILE A 53 12.22 11.09 -5.14
C ILE A 53 10.95 10.25 -5.28
N ASN A 54 10.64 9.74 -6.48
CA ASN A 54 9.46 8.90 -6.72
C ASN A 54 9.45 7.62 -5.87
N GLN A 55 10.60 6.95 -5.73
CA GLN A 55 10.73 5.80 -4.83
C GLN A 55 10.46 6.17 -3.37
N ARG A 56 10.86 7.37 -2.94
CA ARG A 56 10.60 7.85 -1.58
C ARG A 56 9.11 8.16 -1.41
N LEU A 57 8.49 8.85 -2.36
CA LEU A 57 7.05 9.15 -2.35
C LEU A 57 6.20 7.88 -2.31
N GLN A 58 6.58 6.86 -3.07
CA GLN A 58 5.90 5.56 -3.01
C GLN A 58 5.94 4.96 -1.60
N LYS A 59 7.11 4.96 -0.94
CA LYS A 59 7.23 4.46 0.44
C LYS A 59 6.43 5.28 1.44
N ILE A 60 6.30 6.59 1.21
CA ILE A 60 5.50 7.48 2.05
C ILE A 60 4.02 7.15 1.87
N GLN A 61 3.55 6.97 0.64
CA GLN A 61 2.20 6.52 0.36
C GLN A 61 1.92 5.17 1.03
N GLU A 62 2.82 4.19 0.87
CA GLU A 62 2.70 2.87 1.50
C GLU A 62 2.58 2.97 3.04
N ARG A 63 3.36 3.87 3.66
CA ARG A 63 3.30 4.12 5.11
C ARG A 63 1.99 4.81 5.52
N LEU A 64 1.56 5.86 4.81
CA LEU A 64 0.30 6.54 5.10
C LEU A 64 -0.89 5.59 4.95
N ASP A 65 -0.88 4.77 3.91
CA ASP A 65 -1.90 3.74 3.72
C ASP A 65 -1.86 2.70 4.85
N PHE A 66 -0.69 2.44 5.45
CA PHE A 66 -0.54 1.55 6.59
C PHE A 66 -1.03 2.21 7.89
N GLU A 67 -0.71 3.48 8.12
CA GLU A 67 -1.14 4.25 9.29
C GLU A 67 -2.64 4.51 9.30
N ALA A 68 -3.24 4.80 8.14
CA ALA A 68 -4.69 4.90 7.97
C ALA A 68 -5.42 3.60 8.34
N VAL A 69 -4.73 2.46 8.28
CA VAL A 69 -5.25 1.15 8.71
C VAL A 69 -4.88 0.85 10.17
N ARG A 70 -3.76 1.35 10.68
CA ARG A 70 -3.34 1.13 12.08
C ARG A 70 -4.18 1.88 13.11
N GLY A 71 -4.81 3.00 12.71
CA GLY A 71 -5.82 3.68 13.52
C GLY A 71 -7.16 2.95 13.57
N ILE A 72 -7.31 1.88 12.79
CA ILE A 72 -8.39 0.92 12.88
C ILE A 72 -7.86 -0.16 13.81
N ASP A 73 -8.34 -0.19 15.04
CA ASP A 73 -8.13 -1.34 15.93
C ASP A 73 -8.47 -2.58 15.10
N VAL A 74 -7.59 -3.58 15.05
CA VAL A 74 -7.81 -4.77 14.21
C VAL A 74 -8.87 -5.63 14.90
N GLU A 75 -10.09 -5.12 14.89
CA GLU A 75 -11.28 -5.71 15.45
C GLU A 75 -11.53 -7.05 14.76
N GLU A 76 -12.03 -8.00 15.55
CA GLU A 76 -12.49 -9.33 15.16
C GLU A 76 -13.16 -9.39 13.78
N GLN A 77 -13.90 -8.34 13.41
CA GLN A 77 -14.56 -8.15 12.13
C GLN A 77 -13.62 -8.27 10.91
N TYR A 78 -12.38 -7.77 10.97
CA TYR A 78 -11.41 -7.92 9.87
C TYR A 78 -10.89 -9.35 9.73
N ARG A 79 -10.78 -10.07 10.85
CA ARG A 79 -10.40 -11.49 10.86
C ARG A 79 -11.54 -12.33 10.31
N GLU A 80 -12.78 -12.05 10.72
CA GLU A 80 -13.97 -12.71 10.17
C GLU A 80 -14.12 -12.44 8.67
N ALA A 81 -13.94 -11.19 8.24
CA ALA A 81 -13.96 -10.80 6.83
C ALA A 81 -12.86 -11.51 6.02
N PHE A 82 -11.65 -11.61 6.59
CA PHE A 82 -10.55 -12.38 6.03
C PHE A 82 -10.92 -13.86 5.88
N PHE A 83 -11.44 -14.50 6.93
CA PHE A 83 -11.85 -15.90 6.88
C PHE A 83 -13.00 -16.15 5.91
N TRP A 84 -13.97 -15.24 5.86
CA TRP A 84 -15.08 -15.32 4.91
C TRP A 84 -14.57 -15.30 3.47
N ILE A 85 -13.68 -14.36 3.12
CA ILE A 85 -13.18 -14.32 1.74
C ILE A 85 -12.33 -15.54 1.42
N VAL A 86 -11.56 -16.05 2.38
CA VAL A 86 -10.74 -17.26 2.19
C VAL A 86 -11.65 -18.44 1.85
N ARG A 87 -12.75 -18.61 2.57
CA ARG A 87 -13.76 -19.64 2.27
C ARG A 87 -14.35 -19.44 0.89
N LYS A 88 -14.77 -18.21 0.54
CA LYS A 88 -15.39 -17.92 -0.76
C LYS A 88 -14.47 -18.12 -1.95
N VAL A 89 -13.20 -17.74 -1.81
CA VAL A 89 -12.17 -18.00 -2.83
C VAL A 89 -11.94 -19.49 -3.01
N ARG A 90 -12.00 -20.29 -1.95
CA ARG A 90 -11.86 -21.76 -2.05
C ARG A 90 -13.10 -22.43 -2.60
N GLU A 91 -14.30 -21.94 -2.26
CA GLU A 91 -15.57 -22.39 -2.84
C GLU A 91 -15.67 -22.02 -4.32
N ASN A 92 -15.14 -20.87 -4.73
CA ASN A 92 -15.21 -20.33 -6.08
C ASN A 92 -13.84 -19.82 -6.55
N PRO A 93 -12.87 -20.71 -6.84
CA PRO A 93 -11.50 -20.34 -7.18
C PRO A 93 -11.40 -19.56 -8.50
N ASP A 94 -12.39 -19.67 -9.37
CA ASP A 94 -12.43 -18.96 -10.66
C ASP A 94 -13.13 -17.60 -10.58
N ALA A 95 -13.69 -17.22 -9.42
CA ALA A 95 -14.37 -15.95 -9.26
C ALA A 95 -13.47 -14.76 -9.61
N THR A 96 -14.01 -13.81 -10.37
CA THR A 96 -13.37 -12.52 -10.63
C THR A 96 -13.45 -11.63 -9.39
N LEU A 97 -12.63 -10.58 -9.35
CA LEU A 97 -12.65 -9.61 -8.25
C LEU A 97 -14.04 -8.97 -8.10
N ASP A 98 -14.70 -8.64 -9.22
CA ASP A 98 -16.04 -8.04 -9.23
C ASP A 98 -17.12 -9.01 -8.74
N GLN A 99 -17.01 -10.31 -9.09
CA GLN A 99 -17.93 -11.33 -8.57
C GLN A 99 -17.75 -11.50 -7.05
N ALA A 100 -16.51 -11.53 -6.56
CA ALA A 100 -16.23 -11.58 -5.13
C ALA A 100 -16.76 -10.34 -4.40
N ARG A 101 -16.62 -9.14 -4.99
CA ARG A 101 -17.18 -7.89 -4.48
C ARG A 101 -18.70 -7.95 -4.39
N ASN A 102 -19.37 -8.42 -5.45
CA ASN A 102 -20.82 -8.53 -5.46
C ASN A 102 -21.33 -9.53 -4.42
N PHE A 103 -20.66 -10.67 -4.25
CA PHE A 103 -21.00 -11.62 -3.19
C PHE A 103 -20.80 -11.04 -1.80
N TRP A 104 -19.73 -10.26 -1.57
CA TRP A 104 -19.52 -9.55 -0.30
C TRP A 104 -20.67 -8.59 -0.03
N ASN A 105 -20.98 -7.71 -0.98
CA ASN A 105 -22.02 -6.70 -0.81
C ASN A 105 -23.42 -7.29 -0.59
N ILE A 106 -23.69 -8.51 -1.08
CA ILE A 106 -24.96 -9.22 -0.84
C ILE A 106 -24.98 -9.88 0.55
N ASN A 107 -23.88 -10.48 1.00
CA ASN A 107 -23.86 -11.31 2.21
C ASN A 107 -23.40 -10.56 3.47
N MET A 108 -22.73 -9.42 3.30
CA MET A 108 -22.13 -8.61 4.36
C MET A 108 -22.57 -7.15 4.26
N SER A 109 -23.75 -6.89 3.67
CA SER A 109 -24.34 -5.55 3.48
C SER A 109 -24.51 -4.76 4.78
N GLU A 110 -24.58 -5.45 5.92
CA GLU A 110 -24.76 -4.86 7.25
C GLU A 110 -23.41 -4.61 7.96
N GLN A 111 -22.28 -5.04 7.40
CA GLN A 111 -20.96 -4.76 7.97
C GLN A 111 -20.50 -3.34 7.65
N LEU A 112 -19.85 -2.68 8.61
CA LEU A 112 -19.34 -1.30 8.52
C LEU A 112 -18.18 -1.11 7.51
N PHE A 113 -17.75 -2.17 6.82
CA PHE A 113 -16.56 -2.16 5.98
C PHE A 113 -16.82 -2.58 4.52
N ASP A 114 -16.32 -1.74 3.60
CA ASP A 114 -16.35 -1.96 2.15
C ASP A 114 -15.30 -3.00 1.71
N PHE A 115 -15.68 -3.87 0.77
CA PHE A 115 -14.85 -4.88 0.13
C PHE A 115 -13.50 -4.33 -0.37
N ASP A 116 -13.47 -3.07 -0.83
CA ASP A 116 -12.24 -2.49 -1.35
C ASP A 116 -11.16 -2.28 -0.28
N LYS A 117 -11.55 -1.94 0.95
CA LYS A 117 -10.61 -1.86 2.08
C LYS A 117 -10.08 -3.24 2.46
N LEU A 118 -10.93 -4.25 2.35
CA LEU A 118 -10.61 -5.64 2.62
C LEU A 118 -9.58 -6.18 1.60
N VAL A 119 -9.76 -5.88 0.31
CA VAL A 119 -8.79 -6.21 -0.75
C VAL A 119 -7.43 -5.54 -0.53
N VAL A 120 -7.42 -4.28 -0.09
CA VAL A 120 -6.17 -3.57 0.26
C VAL A 120 -5.46 -4.24 1.44
N TYR A 121 -6.21 -4.64 2.48
CA TYR A 121 -5.66 -5.40 3.60
C TYR A 121 -5.03 -6.73 3.14
N PHE A 122 -5.70 -7.48 2.25
CA PHE A 122 -5.18 -8.73 1.69
C PHE A 122 -3.93 -8.56 0.84
N ARG A 123 -3.92 -7.53 -0.03
CA ARG A 123 -2.73 -7.19 -0.82
C ARG A 123 -1.55 -6.90 0.09
N LYS A 124 -1.76 -6.27 1.24
CA LYS A 124 -0.67 -6.03 2.19
C LYS A 124 -0.19 -7.30 2.91
N LEU A 125 -1.09 -8.23 3.26
CA LEU A 125 -0.72 -9.50 3.92
C LEU A 125 0.08 -10.46 3.04
N ALA A 126 -0.19 -10.51 1.74
CA ALA A 126 0.53 -11.41 0.82
C ALA A 126 1.52 -10.68 -0.12
N GLY A 127 1.78 -9.38 0.13
CA GLY A 127 2.82 -8.55 -0.50
C GLY A 127 2.24 -7.45 -1.41
N THR A 128 2.78 -6.23 -1.35
CA THR A 128 2.18 -5.01 -1.94
C THR A 128 1.86 -5.03 -3.45
N ASN A 129 2.24 -6.07 -4.19
CA ASN A 129 2.02 -6.22 -5.63
C ASN A 129 1.30 -7.52 -6.07
N ILE A 130 0.63 -8.24 -5.16
CA ILE A 130 -0.18 -9.41 -5.59
C ILE A 130 -1.44 -8.98 -6.35
N THR A 131 -1.57 -9.48 -7.56
CA THR A 131 -2.80 -9.49 -8.33
C THR A 131 -3.87 -10.36 -7.65
N TRP A 132 -5.14 -10.17 -8.01
CA TRP A 132 -6.23 -11.03 -7.53
C TRP A 132 -5.95 -12.52 -7.75
N ASN A 133 -5.40 -12.88 -8.92
CA ASN A 133 -5.05 -14.27 -9.21
C ASN A 133 -3.95 -14.79 -8.29
N GLN A 134 -2.91 -14.02 -8.03
CA GLN A 134 -1.85 -14.42 -7.10
C GLN A 134 -2.37 -14.55 -5.66
N PHE A 135 -3.29 -13.67 -5.24
CA PHE A 135 -3.99 -13.81 -3.97
C PHE A 135 -4.81 -15.10 -3.91
N LYS A 136 -5.60 -15.42 -4.93
CA LYS A 136 -6.36 -16.68 -4.99
C LYS A 136 -5.43 -17.89 -4.90
N THR A 137 -4.34 -17.91 -5.66
CA THR A 137 -3.33 -18.98 -5.61
C THR A 137 -2.73 -19.12 -4.21
N TYR A 138 -2.38 -18.01 -3.56
CA TYR A 138 -1.85 -18.02 -2.19
C TYR A 138 -2.85 -18.60 -1.19
N VAL A 139 -4.12 -18.19 -1.26
CA VAL A 139 -5.19 -18.63 -0.37
C VAL A 139 -5.53 -20.11 -0.54
N ILE A 140 -5.52 -20.60 -1.78
CA ILE A 140 -5.77 -22.01 -2.11
C ILE A 140 -4.64 -22.90 -1.59
N ASN A 141 -3.39 -22.45 -1.70
CA ASN A 141 -2.21 -23.26 -1.38
C ASN A 141 -1.76 -23.18 0.08
N LYS A 142 -2.32 -22.28 0.89
CA LYS A 142 -1.91 -22.05 2.28
C LYS A 142 -3.03 -22.42 3.24
N LYS A 143 -2.66 -23.07 4.36
CA LYS A 143 -3.56 -23.29 5.49
C LYS A 143 -3.69 -22.03 6.36
N PHE A 144 -4.90 -21.76 6.82
CA PHE A 144 -5.20 -20.67 7.76
C PHE A 144 -5.86 -21.23 9.01
N GLU A 145 -5.19 -21.07 10.15
CA GLU A 145 -5.72 -21.44 11.46
C GLU A 145 -7.02 -20.64 11.74
N GLY A 146 -8.11 -21.36 12.03
CA GLY A 146 -9.46 -20.79 12.17
C GLY A 146 -10.35 -20.86 10.92
N VAL A 147 -9.80 -21.34 9.79
CA VAL A 147 -10.56 -21.68 8.57
C VAL A 147 -10.46 -23.17 8.25
N ASP A 148 -9.26 -23.73 8.36
CA ASP A 148 -8.93 -25.16 8.22
C ASP A 148 -8.85 -25.85 9.58
#